data_AF-A0A923A4V8-F1
#
_entry.id   AF-A0A923A4V8-F1
#
_cell.length_a   1.000
_cell.length_b   1.000
_cell.length_c   1.000
_cell.angle_alpha   90.00
_cell.angle_beta   90.00
_cell.angle_gamma   90.00
#
_symmetry.space_group_name_H-M   'P 1'
#
loop_
_entity.id
_entity.type
_entity.pdbx_description
1 polymer ?
#
loop_
_entity_poly.entity_id
_entity_poly.type
_entity_poly.pdbx_seq_one_letter_code
_entity_poly.pdbx_strand_id
1 'polypeptide(L)'
;MECDRALEALSEAIDLGPAAVPDHAEALAHCAACPGCARAAEALRRLGSIPAPEAPAGLVERVLAAAEQERAAQAPQPEQDASPAEGGGPTLVVPLTVPVRTPSRFRTAALVMAGAAVLFGAFVVMRAGIVTMTGDGTRTATELGIEPVGANGEAVPPPPLPKDFKGDVTSGPGADEAQSARTAPNLIAFGGWVYRAAPDVRAPERSALTTLGQTTTDLGSGSPGTHAVLGLQSAPQAIYLDAAAGKLMLFAIVTRTFGGERFALQADTSIARYGDWALLPSRFPAPTAADGGPTFRAHTKPDDVGATVYPLPGSDPSGGFAIPPGLPATDPGSGNPNWTWWAPAP
;
A
#
# COMPACT_ATOMS: atom_id res chain seq x y z
N MET A 1 27.06 -17.24 -7.96
CA MET A 1 26.49 -15.89 -8.07
C MET A 1 26.37 -15.22 -6.70
N GLU A 2 26.68 -13.92 -6.63
CA GLU A 2 26.45 -13.05 -5.45
C GLU A 2 24.98 -12.66 -5.32
N CYS A 3 24.50 -12.42 -4.08
CA CYS A 3 23.09 -12.10 -3.82
C CYS A 3 22.60 -10.88 -4.60
N ASP A 4 23.38 -9.79 -4.65
CA ASP A 4 22.99 -8.56 -5.34
C ASP A 4 22.82 -8.79 -6.84
N ARG A 5 23.73 -9.55 -7.45
CA ARG A 5 23.67 -9.89 -8.87
C ARG A 5 22.49 -10.80 -9.20
N ALA A 6 22.14 -11.71 -8.29
CA ALA A 6 20.96 -12.56 -8.44
C ALA A 6 19.66 -11.74 -8.39
N LEU A 7 19.56 -10.78 -7.46
CA LEU A 7 18.40 -9.90 -7.35
C LEU A 7 18.28 -8.93 -8.54
N GLU A 8 19.41 -8.38 -9.01
CA GLU A 8 19.46 -7.55 -10.21
C GLU A 8 18.93 -8.31 -11.44
N ALA A 9 19.44 -9.52 -11.69
CA ALA A 9 18.98 -10.35 -12.80
C ALA A 9 17.49 -10.73 -12.71
N LEU A 10 16.97 -10.97 -11.50
CA LEU A 10 15.54 -11.24 -11.31
C LEU A 10 14.67 -9.99 -11.53
N SER A 11 15.13 -8.81 -11.10
CA SER A 11 14.44 -7.55 -11.37
C SER A 11 14.43 -7.23 -12.85
N GLU A 12 15.57 -7.33 -13.53
CA GLU A 12 15.70 -7.08 -14.97
C GLU A 12 14.82 -8.05 -15.79
N ALA A 13 14.66 -9.29 -15.33
CA ALA A 13 13.79 -10.27 -15.98
C ALA A 13 12.30 -9.94 -15.86
N ILE A 14 11.89 -9.17 -14.85
CA ILE A 14 10.51 -8.66 -14.74
C ILE A 14 10.26 -7.59 -15.81
N ASP A 15 11.24 -6.71 -16.04
CA ASP A 15 11.10 -5.59 -16.97
C ASP A 15 11.27 -6.00 -18.45
N LEU A 16 12.28 -6.83 -18.74
CA LEU A 16 12.66 -7.20 -20.11
C LEU A 16 12.15 -8.60 -20.52
N GLY A 17 11.67 -9.37 -19.56
CA GLY A 17 11.29 -10.77 -19.73
C GLY A 17 12.47 -11.74 -19.47
N PRO A 18 12.18 -12.98 -19.00
CA PRO A 18 13.20 -13.96 -18.64
C PRO A 18 14.21 -14.31 -19.75
N ALA A 19 13.76 -14.29 -21.01
CA ALA A 19 14.60 -14.65 -22.15
C ALA A 19 15.62 -13.58 -22.54
N ALA A 20 15.40 -12.33 -22.11
CA ALA A 20 16.28 -11.20 -22.41
C ALA A 20 17.45 -11.09 -21.41
N VAL A 21 17.39 -11.80 -20.29
CA VAL A 21 18.38 -11.71 -19.20
C VAL A 21 19.27 -12.97 -19.20
N PRO A 22 20.55 -12.86 -19.60
CA PRO A 22 21.44 -14.02 -19.77
C PRO A 22 21.62 -14.87 -18.50
N ASP A 23 21.64 -14.24 -17.34
CA ASP A 23 21.96 -14.88 -16.06
C ASP A 23 20.72 -15.33 -15.27
N HIS A 24 19.51 -15.22 -15.85
CA HIS A 24 18.24 -15.44 -15.13
C HIS A 24 18.13 -16.86 -14.53
N ALA A 25 18.55 -17.88 -15.27
CA ALA A 25 18.52 -19.27 -14.79
C ALA A 25 19.46 -19.50 -13.59
N GLU A 26 20.66 -18.90 -13.61
CA GLU A 26 21.61 -18.99 -12.50
C GLU A 26 21.11 -18.22 -11.27
N ALA A 27 20.46 -17.07 -11.48
CA ALA A 27 19.83 -16.30 -10.40
C ALA A 27 18.71 -17.08 -9.71
N LEU A 28 17.86 -17.79 -10.46
CA LEU A 28 16.84 -18.67 -9.90
C LEU A 28 17.45 -19.83 -9.10
N ALA A 29 18.50 -20.45 -9.63
CA ALA A 29 19.22 -21.52 -8.94
C ALA A 29 19.84 -21.03 -7.61
N HIS A 30 20.41 -19.82 -7.60
CA HIS A 30 20.89 -19.20 -6.37
C HIS A 30 19.76 -18.96 -5.36
N CYS A 31 18.62 -18.43 -5.78
CA CYS A 31 17.48 -18.17 -4.91
C CYS A 31 16.91 -19.46 -4.30
N ALA A 32 16.99 -20.60 -4.99
CA ALA A 32 16.59 -21.88 -4.42
C ALA A 32 17.49 -22.33 -3.25
N ALA A 33 18.76 -21.90 -3.22
CA ALA A 33 19.73 -22.26 -2.19
C ALA A 33 19.93 -21.19 -1.10
N CYS A 34 19.54 -19.93 -1.35
CA CYS A 34 19.71 -18.81 -0.43
C CYS A 34 18.37 -18.31 0.15
N PRO A 35 18.07 -18.51 1.45
CA PRO A 35 16.78 -18.12 2.04
C PRO A 35 16.47 -16.62 1.96
N GLY A 36 17.49 -15.76 2.01
CA GLY A 36 17.31 -14.30 1.86
C GLY A 36 16.82 -13.94 0.46
N CYS A 37 17.51 -14.45 -0.57
CA CYS A 37 17.15 -14.23 -1.97
C CYS A 37 15.82 -14.90 -2.33
N ALA A 38 15.49 -16.05 -1.72
CA ALA A 38 14.18 -16.70 -1.90
C ALA A 38 13.01 -15.79 -1.47
N ARG A 39 13.12 -15.15 -0.29
CA ARG A 39 12.11 -14.20 0.20
C ARG A 39 12.00 -12.96 -0.69
N ALA A 40 13.13 -12.41 -1.12
CA ALA A 40 13.14 -11.26 -2.01
C ALA A 40 12.54 -11.58 -3.40
N ALA A 41 12.87 -12.74 -3.97
CA ALA A 41 12.31 -13.21 -5.23
C ALA A 41 10.78 -13.45 -5.14
N GLU A 42 10.30 -13.95 -4.00
CA GLU A 42 8.86 -14.07 -3.73
C GLU A 42 8.18 -12.70 -3.64
N ALA A 43 8.79 -11.72 -2.96
CA ALA A 43 8.26 -10.36 -2.89
C ALA A 43 8.18 -9.70 -4.28
N LEU A 44 9.22 -9.83 -5.10
CA LEU A 44 9.23 -9.33 -6.48
C LEU A 44 8.14 -9.98 -7.35
N ARG A 45 7.94 -11.30 -7.23
CA ARG A 45 6.85 -12.00 -7.93
C ARG A 45 5.47 -11.52 -7.50
N ARG A 46 5.27 -11.24 -6.21
CA ARG A 46 4.01 -10.68 -5.70
C ARG A 46 3.76 -9.29 -6.26
N LEU A 47 4.76 -8.42 -6.28
CA LEU A 47 4.65 -7.09 -6.89
C LEU A 47 4.27 -7.16 -8.36
N GLY A 48 4.93 -8.04 -9.13
CA GLY A 48 4.60 -8.23 -10.55
C GLY A 48 3.21 -8.83 -10.82
N SER A 49 2.59 -9.46 -9.81
CA SER A 49 1.23 -10.01 -9.91
C SER A 49 0.11 -9.02 -9.57
N ILE A 50 0.46 -7.82 -9.08
CA ILE A 50 -0.53 -6.78 -8.78
C ILE A 50 -1.10 -6.29 -10.12
N PRO A 51 -2.43 -6.36 -10.33
CA PRO A 51 -3.03 -5.86 -11.55
C PRO A 51 -2.71 -4.37 -11.70
N ALA A 52 -2.27 -3.98 -12.89
CA ALA A 52 -2.05 -2.58 -13.19
C ALA A 52 -3.36 -1.80 -12.98
N PRO A 53 -3.31 -0.58 -12.42
CA PRO A 53 -4.50 0.25 -12.28
C PRO A 53 -5.11 0.49 -13.66
N GLU A 54 -6.44 0.41 -13.75
CA GLU A 54 -7.13 0.76 -15.00
C GLU A 54 -6.83 2.21 -15.35
N ALA A 55 -6.39 2.42 -16.59
CA ALA A 55 -6.20 3.77 -17.11
C ALA A 55 -7.55 4.52 -17.10
N PRO A 56 -7.60 5.79 -16.64
CA PRO A 56 -8.80 6.59 -16.72
C PRO A 56 -9.37 6.60 -18.14
N ALA A 57 -10.69 6.52 -18.26
CA ALA A 57 -11.37 6.55 -19.55
C ALA A 57 -10.89 7.74 -20.41
N GLY A 58 -10.60 7.47 -21.68
CA GLY A 58 -10.12 8.48 -22.62
C GLY A 58 -8.62 8.82 -22.52
N LEU A 59 -7.85 8.25 -21.58
CA LEU A 59 -6.42 8.58 -21.45
C LEU A 59 -5.62 8.14 -22.67
N VAL A 60 -5.88 6.94 -23.19
CA VAL A 60 -5.17 6.40 -24.36
C VAL A 60 -5.43 7.27 -25.58
N GLU A 61 -6.68 7.66 -25.79
CA GLU A 61 -7.10 8.52 -26.89
C GLU A 61 -6.45 9.90 -26.81
N ARG A 62 -6.36 10.49 -25.60
CA ARG A 62 -5.66 11.78 -25.40
C ARG A 62 -4.16 11.67 -25.68
N VAL A 63 -3.53 10.59 -25.24
CA VAL A 63 -2.10 10.35 -25.48
C VAL A 63 -1.82 10.16 -26.97
N LEU A 64 -2.66 9.39 -27.67
CA LEU A 64 -2.54 9.19 -29.11
C LEU A 64 -2.75 10.50 -29.88
N ALA A 65 -3.77 11.28 -29.52
CA ALA A 65 -4.03 12.58 -30.14
C ALA A 65 -2.85 13.56 -29.94
N ALA A 66 -2.27 13.60 -28.73
CA ALA A 66 -1.09 14.43 -28.46
C ALA A 66 0.13 13.97 -29.26
N ALA A 67 0.34 12.65 -29.39
CA ALA A 67 1.44 12.11 -30.19
C ALA A 67 1.28 12.43 -31.68
N GLU A 68 0.05 12.41 -32.19
CA GLU A 68 -0.25 12.77 -33.59
C GLU A 68 -0.07 14.27 -33.85
N GLN A 69 -0.45 15.11 -32.88
CA GLN A 69 -0.20 16.56 -32.93
C GLN A 69 1.31 16.87 -32.96
N GLU A 70 2.12 16.19 -32.15
CA GLU A 70 3.59 16.32 -32.18
C GLU A 70 4.19 15.87 -33.51
N ARG A 71 3.73 14.74 -34.06
CA ARG A 71 4.18 14.30 -35.40
C ARG A 71 3.82 15.29 -36.49
N ALA A 72 2.64 15.91 -36.41
CA ALA A 72 2.21 16.93 -37.37
C ALA A 72 3.03 18.23 -37.22
N ALA A 73 3.39 18.62 -35.99
CA ALA A 73 4.24 19.78 -35.74
C ALA A 73 5.70 19.58 -36.20
N GLN A 74 6.18 18.34 -36.18
CA GLN A 74 7.52 17.96 -36.65
C GLN A 74 7.56 17.60 -38.14
N ALA A 75 6.42 17.63 -38.84
CA ALA A 75 6.41 17.46 -40.29
C ALA A 75 7.19 18.61 -40.95
N PRO A 76 8.13 18.31 -41.87
CA PRO A 76 8.91 19.36 -42.53
C PRO A 76 7.95 20.31 -43.25
N GLN A 77 8.02 21.60 -42.91
CA GLN A 77 7.28 22.62 -43.65
C GLN A 77 7.79 22.61 -45.09
N PRO A 78 6.92 22.59 -46.11
CA PRO A 78 7.36 22.77 -47.47
C PRO A 78 8.03 24.14 -47.56
N GLU A 79 9.33 24.15 -47.87
CA GLU A 79 10.06 25.36 -48.23
C GLU A 79 9.28 26.04 -49.36
N GLN A 80 8.60 27.13 -49.03
CA GLN A 80 8.04 28.04 -50.02
C GLN A 80 9.23 28.78 -50.66
N ASP A 81 9.90 28.11 -51.58
CA ASP A 81 10.74 28.74 -52.58
C ASP A 81 9.83 29.54 -53.52
N ALA A 82 9.54 30.78 -53.12
CA ALA A 82 9.05 31.81 -53.99
C ALA A 82 10.12 32.90 -54.08
N SER A 83 11.10 32.70 -54.98
CA SER A 83 11.87 33.78 -55.55
C SER A 83 11.72 33.72 -57.08
N PRO A 84 11.13 34.73 -57.74
CA PRO A 84 11.02 34.74 -59.19
C PRO A 84 12.38 35.10 -59.78
N ALA A 85 12.97 34.14 -60.49
CA ALA A 85 14.16 34.36 -61.31
C ALA A 85 13.75 35.06 -62.61
N GLU A 86 14.13 36.33 -62.76
CA GLU A 86 14.44 36.92 -64.07
C GLU A 86 15.97 37.02 -64.21
N GLY A 87 16.51 36.49 -65.31
CA GLY A 87 17.76 36.98 -65.89
C GLY A 87 18.95 36.01 -65.95
N GLY A 88 18.96 35.14 -66.97
CA GLY A 88 20.04 35.09 -67.96
C GLY A 88 21.41 34.45 -67.63
N GLY A 89 21.60 33.22 -68.13
CA GLY A 89 22.86 32.76 -68.74
C GLY A 89 23.85 31.98 -67.86
N PRO A 90 24.89 31.37 -68.48
CA PRO A 90 24.78 30.06 -69.11
C PRO A 90 25.46 28.94 -68.32
N THR A 91 25.05 27.73 -68.68
CA THR A 91 25.47 26.40 -68.20
C THR A 91 26.99 26.23 -68.11
N LEU A 92 27.47 25.79 -66.94
CA LEU A 92 28.77 25.16 -66.77
C LEU A 92 28.57 23.87 -65.95
N VAL A 93 28.53 22.75 -66.66
CA VAL A 93 28.54 21.40 -66.09
C VAL A 93 29.96 21.13 -65.59
N VAL A 94 30.12 21.03 -64.27
CA VAL A 94 31.34 20.50 -63.65
C VAL A 94 30.98 19.16 -63.01
N PRO A 95 31.54 18.03 -63.46
CA PRO A 95 31.35 16.75 -62.81
C PRO A 95 32.20 16.69 -61.54
N LEU A 96 31.57 16.84 -60.37
CA LEU A 96 32.23 16.58 -59.10
C LEU A 96 32.17 15.07 -58.80
N THR A 97 33.20 14.35 -59.25
CA THR A 97 33.55 13.03 -58.73
C THR A 97 33.95 13.15 -57.27
N VAL A 98 33.09 12.70 -56.34
CA VAL A 98 33.45 12.49 -54.94
C VAL A 98 33.85 11.01 -54.77
N PRO A 99 35.10 10.71 -54.39
CA PRO A 99 35.52 9.33 -54.16
C PRO A 99 34.83 8.77 -52.91
N VAL A 100 34.15 7.64 -53.09
CA VAL A 100 33.69 6.76 -52.02
C VAL A 100 34.91 6.30 -51.23
N ARG A 101 35.01 6.73 -49.98
CA ARG A 101 35.91 6.13 -48.98
C ARG A 101 35.08 5.79 -47.76
N THR A 102 34.56 4.57 -47.75
CA THR A 102 34.19 3.87 -46.52
C THR A 102 35.46 3.53 -45.76
N PRO A 103 35.51 3.85 -44.46
CA PRO A 103 35.96 2.85 -43.51
C PRO A 103 34.81 2.54 -42.55
N SER A 104 34.39 1.28 -42.62
CA SER A 104 33.65 0.64 -41.55
C SER A 104 34.46 0.68 -40.26
N ARG A 105 33.75 0.60 -39.14
CA ARG A 105 34.20 0.61 -37.73
C ARG A 105 34.11 1.98 -37.05
N PHE A 106 32.91 2.47 -36.82
CA PHE A 106 32.51 2.94 -35.49
C PHE A 106 31.03 2.68 -35.29
N ARG A 107 30.76 1.78 -34.34
CA ARG A 107 29.46 1.36 -33.84
C ARG A 107 28.77 2.54 -33.15
N THR A 108 27.51 2.76 -33.51
CA THR A 108 26.39 3.13 -32.63
C THR A 108 26.77 3.77 -31.29
N ALA A 109 26.85 5.10 -31.28
CA ALA A 109 26.66 5.91 -30.08
C ALA A 109 25.99 7.21 -30.52
N ALA A 110 24.96 7.62 -29.77
CA ALA A 110 24.13 8.82 -29.92
C ALA A 110 22.83 8.67 -30.72
N LEU A 111 21.74 8.31 -30.01
CA LEU A 111 20.46 9.04 -30.00
C LEU A 111 19.44 8.31 -29.10
N VAL A 112 19.46 8.62 -27.79
CA VAL A 112 18.25 8.86 -26.97
C VAL A 112 18.68 9.82 -25.86
N MET A 113 18.58 11.12 -26.12
CA MET A 113 18.57 12.18 -25.12
C MET A 113 17.25 12.92 -25.30
N ALA A 114 16.24 12.55 -24.52
CA ALA A 114 15.09 13.40 -24.18
C ALA A 114 14.23 12.64 -23.16
N GLY A 115 14.28 13.03 -21.88
CA GLY A 115 13.34 12.53 -20.87
C GLY A 115 13.86 12.37 -19.45
N ALA A 116 14.68 13.28 -18.93
CA ALA A 116 14.92 13.36 -17.48
C ALA A 116 15.36 14.77 -17.07
N ALA A 117 14.38 15.64 -16.84
CA ALA A 117 14.62 16.96 -16.26
C ALA A 117 13.47 17.37 -15.33
N VAL A 118 13.08 16.52 -14.37
CA VAL A 118 12.37 16.93 -13.16
C VAL A 118 12.77 15.95 -12.03
N LEU A 119 13.23 16.49 -10.90
CA LEU A 119 13.57 15.84 -9.62
C LEU A 119 15.01 15.33 -9.44
N PHE A 120 15.98 16.25 -9.54
CA PHE A 120 17.15 16.24 -8.64
C PHE A 120 17.09 17.49 -7.76
N GLY A 121 16.56 17.33 -6.55
CA GLY A 121 16.47 18.37 -5.55
C GLY A 121 16.32 17.74 -4.17
N ALA A 122 17.45 17.69 -3.45
CA ALA A 122 17.61 17.31 -2.04
C ALA A 122 17.72 15.81 -1.70
N PHE A 123 18.93 15.24 -1.86
CA PHE A 123 19.44 14.24 -0.93
C PHE A 123 20.98 14.29 -0.85
N VAL A 124 21.50 15.30 -0.14
CA VAL A 124 22.85 15.30 0.43
C VAL A 124 22.76 15.97 1.80
N VAL A 125 23.47 15.42 2.78
CA VAL A 125 23.48 15.69 4.24
C VAL A 125 22.50 14.72 4.96
N MET A 126 22.91 13.68 5.68
CA MET A 126 24.12 13.50 6.50
C MET A 126 24.32 12.00 6.78
N ARG A 127 25.47 11.45 6.35
CA ARG A 127 26.09 10.29 7.02
C ARG A 127 26.92 10.83 8.18
N ALA A 128 26.61 10.44 9.41
CA ALA A 128 27.57 10.29 10.50
C ALA A 128 26.87 9.63 11.69
N GLY A 129 27.31 8.42 12.07
CA GLY A 129 26.91 7.82 13.34
C GLY A 129 26.85 6.30 13.37
N ILE A 130 27.90 5.62 12.88
CA ILE A 130 28.17 4.25 13.32
C ILE A 130 28.79 4.37 14.72
N VAL A 131 28.09 3.91 15.74
CA VAL A 131 28.70 3.44 16.99
C VAL A 131 28.06 2.09 17.34
N THR A 132 28.84 1.04 17.12
CA THR A 132 28.65 -0.27 17.72
C THR A 132 29.00 -0.20 19.20
N MET A 133 28.13 -0.63 20.11
CA MET A 133 28.55 -1.32 21.33
C MET A 133 27.47 -2.31 21.80
N THR A 134 27.93 -3.55 21.87
CA THR A 134 27.38 -4.73 22.56
C THR A 134 27.24 -4.52 24.08
N GLY A 135 26.27 -5.20 24.70
CA GLY A 135 26.45 -5.74 26.05
C GLY A 135 25.35 -5.40 27.07
N ASP A 136 24.80 -6.47 27.65
CA ASP A 136 23.88 -6.56 28.77
C ASP A 136 24.09 -5.56 29.92
N GLY A 137 22.98 -5.22 30.59
CA GLY A 137 23.04 -4.71 31.95
C GLY A 137 21.82 -3.92 32.37
N THR A 138 20.89 -4.59 33.04
CA THR A 138 19.92 -3.99 33.97
C THR A 138 20.57 -2.90 34.83
N ARG A 139 20.07 -1.66 34.77
CA ARG A 139 20.17 -0.68 35.87
C ARG A 139 19.03 0.34 35.79
N THR A 140 18.25 0.32 36.86
CA THR A 140 17.31 1.34 37.33
C THR A 140 17.98 2.70 37.55
N ALA A 141 17.32 3.76 37.11
CA ALA A 141 17.37 5.14 37.63
C ALA A 141 16.14 5.83 37.00
N THR A 142 15.09 6.30 37.67
CA THR A 142 15.02 7.08 38.93
C THR A 142 16.11 8.14 39.00
N GLU A 143 15.98 9.19 38.19
CA GLU A 143 16.34 10.58 38.52
C GLU A 143 16.26 11.43 37.24
N LEU A 144 15.09 12.00 36.97
CA LEU A 144 15.00 13.34 36.41
C LEU A 144 13.87 14.01 37.19
N GLY A 145 14.28 14.80 38.19
CA GLY A 145 13.40 15.49 39.12
C GLY A 145 12.49 16.47 38.40
N ILE A 146 11.21 16.14 38.34
CA ILE A 146 10.14 17.11 38.18
C ILE A 146 9.25 16.93 39.41
N GLU A 147 9.37 17.88 40.34
CA GLU A 147 8.50 17.98 41.52
C GLU A 147 7.02 18.08 41.08
N PRO A 148 6.10 17.43 41.82
CA PRO A 148 4.68 17.63 41.60
C PRO A 148 4.27 18.99 42.18
N VAL A 149 4.07 19.99 41.33
CA VAL A 149 3.38 21.22 41.75
C VAL A 149 1.91 20.91 41.93
N GLY A 150 1.52 20.74 43.19
CA GLY A 150 0.13 20.75 43.61
C GLY A 150 -0.40 22.18 43.76
N ALA A 151 -1.68 22.29 43.40
CA ALA A 151 -2.69 23.24 43.89
C ALA A 151 -2.74 24.68 43.35
N ASN A 152 -3.95 25.02 42.90
CA ASN A 152 -4.60 26.35 42.91
C ASN A 152 -4.13 27.37 41.86
N GLY A 153 -4.71 27.25 40.64
CA GLY A 153 -4.71 28.30 39.63
C GLY A 153 -6.15 28.74 39.31
N GLU A 154 -6.48 29.94 39.73
CA GLU A 154 -7.72 30.68 39.48
C GLU A 154 -8.07 30.72 37.98
N ALA A 155 -9.34 30.45 37.64
CA ALA A 155 -9.81 30.47 36.26
C ALA A 155 -9.79 31.90 35.71
N VAL A 156 -8.87 32.19 34.79
CA VAL A 156 -8.88 33.42 33.98
C VAL A 156 -9.97 33.27 32.91
N PRO A 157 -11.02 34.10 32.87
CA PRO A 157 -12.01 34.05 31.81
C PRO A 157 -11.39 34.53 30.47
N PRO A 158 -11.77 33.92 29.34
CA PRO A 158 -11.28 34.34 28.04
C PRO A 158 -11.73 35.77 27.70
N PRO A 159 -10.94 36.53 26.91
CA PRO A 159 -11.28 37.90 26.55
C PRO A 159 -12.55 37.95 25.71
N PRO A 160 -13.39 39.00 25.84
CA PRO A 160 -14.60 39.14 25.06
C PRO A 160 -14.26 39.37 23.58
N LEU A 161 -14.92 38.62 22.71
CA LEU A 161 -14.84 38.79 21.26
C LEU A 161 -15.34 40.19 20.85
N PRO A 162 -14.75 40.83 19.81
CA PRO A 162 -15.20 42.11 19.30
C PRO A 162 -16.63 42.03 18.77
N LYS A 163 -17.48 43.01 19.11
CA LYS A 163 -18.92 43.03 18.81
C LYS A 163 -19.29 43.30 17.34
N ASP A 164 -18.32 43.41 16.44
CA ASP A 164 -18.55 43.88 15.07
C ASP A 164 -18.11 42.88 13.98
N PHE A 165 -17.89 41.61 14.32
CA PHE A 165 -17.58 40.58 13.32
C PHE A 165 -18.86 40.07 12.64
N LYS A 166 -19.35 40.80 11.63
CA LYS A 166 -20.22 40.26 10.57
C LYS A 166 -19.35 39.65 9.47
N GLY A 167 -18.60 38.62 9.83
CA GLY A 167 -18.02 37.69 8.86
C GLY A 167 -18.98 36.50 8.80
N ASP A 168 -19.55 36.28 7.62
CA ASP A 168 -20.33 35.09 7.32
C ASP A 168 -19.39 33.89 7.50
N VAL A 169 -19.44 33.26 8.67
CA VAL A 169 -18.85 31.95 8.90
C VAL A 169 -19.76 31.01 8.14
N THR A 170 -19.51 30.92 6.83
CA THR A 170 -19.85 29.73 6.07
C THR A 170 -19.17 28.61 6.83
N SER A 171 -19.98 27.86 7.58
CA SER A 171 -19.65 26.54 8.07
C SER A 171 -18.82 25.88 6.98
N GLY A 172 -17.53 25.66 7.24
CA GLY A 172 -16.70 24.86 6.35
C GLY A 172 -17.43 23.55 6.09
N PRO A 173 -17.28 22.94 4.89
CA PRO A 173 -18.00 21.71 4.56
C PRO A 173 -17.83 20.74 5.71
N GLY A 174 -18.95 20.49 6.39
CA GLY A 174 -18.97 19.74 7.62
C GLY A 174 -18.36 18.37 7.38
N ALA A 175 -17.72 17.84 8.40
CA ALA A 175 -17.34 16.44 8.49
C ALA A 175 -18.53 15.45 8.32
N ASP A 176 -19.74 15.97 8.08
CA ASP A 176 -20.99 15.23 7.92
C ASP A 176 -21.26 14.73 6.48
N GLU A 177 -20.48 15.12 5.45
CA GLU A 177 -20.75 14.71 4.05
C GLU A 177 -19.88 13.58 3.47
N ALA A 178 -18.85 13.08 4.18
CA ALA A 178 -18.03 11.95 3.71
C ALA A 178 -18.37 10.59 4.35
N GLN A 179 -19.30 10.57 5.31
CA GLN A 179 -19.69 9.37 6.06
C GLN A 179 -21.06 8.84 5.60
N SER A 180 -21.28 8.81 4.28
CA SER A 180 -22.34 7.96 3.71
C SER A 180 -22.10 6.53 4.22
N ALA A 181 -23.05 6.02 5.00
CA ALA A 181 -22.94 4.77 5.74
C ALA A 181 -22.51 3.61 4.82
N ARG A 182 -21.21 3.33 4.80
CA ARG A 182 -20.68 2.15 4.12
C ARG A 182 -21.12 0.94 4.93
N THR A 183 -21.87 0.04 4.29
CA THR A 183 -22.23 -1.25 4.87
C THR A 183 -20.96 -2.06 5.13
N ALA A 184 -20.82 -2.64 6.32
CA ALA A 184 -19.66 -3.50 6.58
C ALA A 184 -19.65 -4.69 5.62
N PRO A 185 -18.47 -5.22 5.28
CA PRO A 185 -18.37 -6.52 4.63
C PRO A 185 -19.05 -7.62 5.45
N ASN A 186 -19.24 -8.78 4.85
CA ASN A 186 -19.71 -9.98 5.55
C ASN A 186 -18.58 -10.50 6.44
N LEU A 187 -18.54 -10.00 7.67
CA LEU A 187 -17.56 -10.31 8.70
C LEU A 187 -18.13 -11.27 9.74
N ILE A 188 -17.26 -12.09 10.30
CA ILE A 188 -17.51 -12.88 11.51
C ILE A 188 -16.31 -12.75 12.45
N ALA A 189 -16.50 -13.03 13.74
CA ALA A 189 -15.39 -13.14 14.68
C ALA A 189 -15.32 -14.54 15.28
N PHE A 190 -14.11 -15.08 15.41
CA PHE A 190 -13.83 -16.38 16.01
C PHE A 190 -12.44 -16.40 16.65
N GLY A 191 -12.35 -16.90 17.88
CA GLY A 191 -11.06 -17.02 18.58
C GLY A 191 -10.32 -15.69 18.77
N GLY A 192 -11.06 -14.57 18.87
CA GLY A 192 -10.48 -13.22 18.99
C GLY A 192 -10.07 -12.56 17.67
N TRP A 193 -10.25 -13.23 16.53
CA TRP A 193 -9.88 -12.75 15.20
C TRP A 193 -11.10 -12.50 14.32
N VAL A 194 -10.98 -11.53 13.42
CA VAL A 194 -12.02 -11.20 12.43
C VAL A 194 -11.73 -11.89 11.11
N TYR A 195 -12.76 -12.54 10.56
CA TYR A 195 -12.72 -13.20 9.26
C TYR A 195 -13.76 -12.58 8.33
N ARG A 196 -13.44 -12.53 7.05
CA ARG A 196 -14.30 -12.06 5.97
C ARG A 196 -14.75 -13.22 5.11
N ALA A 197 -16.03 -13.24 4.74
CA ALA A 197 -16.54 -14.20 3.77
C ALA A 197 -15.72 -14.08 2.47
N ALA A 198 -15.15 -15.20 2.04
CA ALA A 198 -14.44 -15.30 0.78
C ALA A 198 -15.43 -15.67 -0.32
N PRO A 199 -15.15 -15.34 -1.60
CA PRO A 199 -15.93 -15.85 -2.72
C PRO A 199 -16.00 -17.39 -2.68
N ASP A 200 -17.07 -17.95 -3.26
CA ASP A 200 -17.30 -19.40 -3.32
C ASP A 200 -16.16 -20.10 -4.08
N VAL A 201 -15.14 -20.53 -3.36
CA VAL A 201 -14.13 -21.49 -3.83
C VAL A 201 -14.66 -22.89 -3.52
N ARG A 202 -14.33 -23.88 -4.37
CA ARG A 202 -14.67 -25.29 -4.11
C ARG A 202 -14.19 -25.67 -2.71
N ALA A 203 -15.15 -25.82 -1.79
CA ALA A 203 -14.86 -26.21 -0.42
C ALA A 203 -14.23 -27.62 -0.41
N PRO A 204 -13.30 -27.89 0.52
CA PRO A 204 -12.82 -29.24 0.76
C PRO A 204 -14.00 -30.13 1.19
N GLU A 205 -13.82 -31.44 1.07
CA GLU A 205 -14.80 -32.37 1.64
C GLU A 205 -14.91 -32.14 3.15
N ARG A 206 -16.13 -32.17 3.68
CA ARG A 206 -16.40 -31.96 5.11
C ARG A 206 -15.60 -32.92 6.00
N SER A 207 -15.38 -34.14 5.55
CA SER A 207 -14.55 -35.17 6.20
C SER A 207 -13.10 -34.76 6.40
N ALA A 208 -12.58 -33.83 5.58
CA ALA A 208 -11.22 -33.31 5.71
C ALA A 208 -11.12 -32.16 6.73
N LEU A 209 -12.25 -31.66 7.24
CA LEU A 209 -12.29 -30.53 8.17
C LEU A 209 -12.40 -31.01 9.63
N THR A 210 -11.73 -30.28 10.52
CA THR A 210 -11.83 -30.47 11.97
C THR A 210 -12.63 -29.34 12.60
N THR A 211 -13.47 -29.66 13.59
CA THR A 211 -14.17 -28.66 14.40
C THR A 211 -13.17 -27.94 15.30
N LEU A 212 -13.04 -26.62 15.11
CA LEU A 212 -12.20 -25.73 15.89
C LEU A 212 -12.96 -25.11 17.08
N GLY A 213 -14.27 -24.96 16.95
CA GLY A 213 -15.11 -24.37 17.98
C GLY A 213 -16.48 -23.96 17.44
N GLN A 214 -17.04 -22.90 18.02
CA GLN A 214 -18.32 -22.33 17.61
C GLN A 214 -18.22 -20.80 17.54
N THR A 215 -19.06 -20.19 16.70
CA THR A 215 -19.28 -18.74 16.66
C THR A 215 -20.75 -18.43 16.48
N THR A 216 -21.17 -17.22 16.88
CA THR A 216 -22.55 -16.75 16.73
C THR A 216 -22.57 -15.64 15.69
N THR A 217 -23.32 -15.86 14.60
CA THR A 217 -23.49 -14.93 13.49
C THR A 217 -24.79 -15.26 12.75
N ASP A 218 -25.38 -14.30 12.03
CA ASP A 218 -26.62 -14.53 11.29
C ASP A 218 -26.38 -15.14 9.89
N LEU A 219 -25.14 -15.16 9.41
CA LEU A 219 -24.77 -15.54 8.04
C LEU A 219 -25.64 -14.85 6.96
N GLY A 220 -26.08 -13.61 7.21
CA GLY A 220 -26.96 -12.86 6.31
C GLY A 220 -28.44 -13.24 6.38
N SER A 221 -28.86 -14.13 7.29
CA SER A 221 -30.27 -14.47 7.50
C SER A 221 -31.06 -13.40 8.27
N GLY A 222 -30.37 -12.43 8.90
CA GLY A 222 -30.95 -11.44 9.80
C GLY A 222 -31.21 -11.94 11.23
N SER A 223 -31.04 -13.23 11.50
CA SER A 223 -31.22 -13.83 12.83
C SER A 223 -29.93 -14.53 13.28
N PRO A 224 -29.19 -14.00 14.27
CA PRO A 224 -27.96 -14.61 14.76
C PRO A 224 -28.19 -16.04 15.26
N GLY A 225 -27.41 -17.00 14.73
CA GLY A 225 -27.42 -18.40 15.13
C GLY A 225 -26.02 -18.86 15.54
N THR A 226 -25.93 -19.99 16.23
CA THR A 226 -24.65 -20.62 16.58
C THR A 226 -24.23 -21.59 15.49
N HIS A 227 -23.02 -21.41 14.96
CA HIS A 227 -22.45 -22.21 13.90
C HIS A 227 -21.18 -22.90 14.36
N ALA A 228 -20.99 -24.16 13.96
CA ALA A 228 -19.72 -24.83 14.12
C ALA A 228 -18.67 -24.17 13.23
N VAL A 229 -17.51 -23.87 13.81
CA VAL A 229 -16.35 -23.37 13.07
C VAL A 229 -15.46 -24.56 12.76
N LEU A 230 -15.25 -24.79 11.49
CA LEU A 230 -14.45 -25.87 10.94
C LEU A 230 -13.18 -25.28 10.32
N GLY A 231 -12.10 -26.06 10.28
CA GLY A 231 -10.87 -25.62 9.64
C GLY A 231 -9.99 -26.77 9.20
N LEU A 232 -8.98 -26.43 8.40
CA LEU A 232 -7.90 -27.32 8.02
C LEU A 232 -6.69 -27.03 8.90
N GLN A 233 -6.07 -28.07 9.46
CA GLN A 233 -4.82 -27.90 10.22
C GLN A 233 -3.71 -27.26 9.37
N SER A 234 -3.71 -27.51 8.06
CA SER A 234 -2.73 -26.97 7.12
C SER A 234 -2.98 -25.52 6.70
N ALA A 235 -4.13 -24.93 7.07
CA ALA A 235 -4.52 -23.59 6.63
C ALA A 235 -5.23 -22.82 7.77
N PRO A 236 -4.51 -22.43 8.84
CA PRO A 236 -5.12 -21.78 10.01
C PRO A 236 -5.71 -20.40 9.72
N GLN A 237 -5.37 -19.81 8.57
CA GLN A 237 -5.85 -18.49 8.14
C GLN A 237 -7.25 -18.55 7.51
N ALA A 238 -7.82 -19.75 7.34
CA ALA A 238 -9.11 -19.98 6.71
C ALA A 238 -9.99 -20.85 7.61
N ILE A 239 -11.25 -20.45 7.76
CA ILE A 239 -12.26 -21.21 8.48
C ILE A 239 -13.50 -21.42 7.62
N TYR A 240 -14.27 -22.45 7.93
CA TYR A 240 -15.50 -22.80 7.26
C TYR A 240 -16.63 -22.89 8.26
N LEU A 241 -17.79 -22.35 7.88
CA LEU A 241 -19.03 -22.50 8.65
C LEU A 241 -20.06 -23.25 7.81
N ASP A 242 -20.89 -24.02 8.50
CA ASP A 242 -22.09 -24.58 7.90
C ASP A 242 -23.15 -23.50 7.71
N ALA A 243 -23.51 -23.28 6.46
CA ALA A 243 -24.66 -22.51 6.04
C ALA A 243 -25.89 -23.40 5.86
N ALA A 244 -27.01 -22.78 5.49
CA ALA A 244 -28.25 -23.49 5.17
C ALA A 244 -28.02 -24.58 4.11
N ALA A 245 -28.80 -25.66 4.20
CA ALA A 245 -28.71 -26.84 3.31
C ALA A 245 -27.36 -27.58 3.32
N GLY A 246 -26.54 -27.41 4.37
CA GLY A 246 -25.28 -28.14 4.53
C GLY A 246 -24.14 -27.65 3.62
N LYS A 247 -24.30 -26.46 3.03
CA LYS A 247 -23.24 -25.80 2.25
C LYS A 247 -22.18 -25.23 3.19
N LEU A 248 -20.92 -25.46 2.89
CA LEU A 248 -19.80 -24.82 3.59
C LEU A 248 -19.54 -23.44 3.01
N MET A 249 -19.45 -22.42 3.86
CA MET A 249 -19.01 -21.07 3.51
C MET A 249 -17.59 -20.84 4.00
N LEU A 250 -16.71 -20.36 3.12
CA LEU A 250 -15.31 -20.05 3.44
C LEU A 250 -15.19 -18.62 3.99
N PHE A 251 -14.38 -18.47 5.03
CA PHE A 251 -13.97 -17.17 5.58
C PHE A 251 -12.46 -17.12 5.70
N ALA A 252 -11.87 -16.03 5.22
CA ALA A 252 -10.45 -15.74 5.34
C ALA A 252 -10.21 -14.70 6.42
N ILE A 253 -9.18 -14.89 7.23
CA ILE A 253 -8.81 -13.92 8.26
C ILE A 253 -8.43 -12.57 7.63
N VAL A 254 -8.94 -11.50 8.23
CA VAL A 254 -8.68 -10.14 7.76
C VAL A 254 -7.28 -9.75 8.20
N THR A 255 -6.37 -9.55 7.24
CA THR A 255 -4.95 -9.28 7.50
C THR A 255 -4.45 -8.03 6.78
N ARG A 256 -3.45 -7.37 7.37
CA ARG A 256 -2.66 -6.30 6.77
C ARG A 256 -1.18 -6.53 7.06
N THR A 257 -0.30 -5.77 6.42
CA THR A 257 1.15 -5.91 6.62
C THR A 257 1.81 -4.61 7.06
N PHE A 258 2.78 -4.73 7.96
CA PHE A 258 3.60 -3.62 8.45
C PHE A 258 5.04 -4.11 8.53
N GLY A 259 5.95 -3.49 7.77
CA GLY A 259 7.34 -3.90 7.73
C GLY A 259 7.54 -5.31 7.18
N GLY A 260 6.62 -5.78 6.32
CA GLY A 260 6.63 -7.14 5.79
C GLY A 260 6.09 -8.23 6.72
N GLU A 261 5.75 -7.90 7.97
CA GLU A 261 5.11 -8.81 8.91
C GLU A 261 3.57 -8.75 8.77
N ARG A 262 2.89 -9.86 9.05
CA ARG A 262 1.43 -9.97 8.94
C ARG A 262 0.76 -9.72 10.27
N PHE A 263 -0.25 -8.86 10.25
CA PHE A 263 -1.11 -8.57 11.38
C PHE A 263 -2.55 -8.90 11.03
N ALA A 264 -3.29 -9.49 11.96
CA ALA A 264 -4.69 -9.83 11.81
C ALA A 264 -5.57 -8.91 12.66
N LEU A 265 -6.74 -8.58 12.13
CA LEU A 265 -7.74 -7.76 12.82
C LEU A 265 -8.33 -8.54 14.00
N GLN A 266 -8.33 -7.92 15.17
CA GLN A 266 -8.88 -8.51 16.39
C GLN A 266 -10.22 -7.91 16.80
N ALA A 267 -11.04 -8.73 17.44
CA ALA A 267 -12.29 -8.33 18.08
C ALA A 267 -12.49 -9.14 19.37
N ASP A 268 -12.93 -8.49 20.46
CA ASP A 268 -13.27 -9.19 21.71
C ASP A 268 -14.65 -9.86 21.63
N THR A 269 -15.57 -9.25 20.89
CA THR A 269 -16.97 -9.69 20.78
C THR A 269 -17.22 -10.42 19.48
N SER A 270 -18.18 -11.35 19.50
CA SER A 270 -18.72 -11.92 18.27
C SER A 270 -19.34 -10.84 17.39
N ILE A 271 -19.15 -10.97 16.07
CA ILE A 271 -19.85 -10.16 15.08
C ILE A 271 -21.14 -10.91 14.76
N ALA A 272 -22.21 -10.54 15.45
CA ALA A 272 -23.46 -11.30 15.46
C ALA A 272 -24.25 -11.18 14.15
N ARG A 273 -24.04 -10.12 13.36
CA ARG A 273 -24.74 -9.92 12.09
C ARG A 273 -23.79 -9.50 10.97
N TYR A 274 -24.09 -9.95 9.76
CA TYR A 274 -23.46 -9.38 8.58
C TYR A 274 -23.81 -7.90 8.44
N GLY A 275 -22.83 -7.10 8.01
CA GLY A 275 -22.96 -5.64 8.00
C GLY A 275 -22.58 -4.96 9.31
N ASP A 276 -22.34 -5.70 10.39
CA ASP A 276 -21.74 -5.15 11.61
C ASP A 276 -20.22 -4.98 11.43
N TRP A 277 -19.72 -3.83 11.87
CA TRP A 277 -18.29 -3.53 11.84
C TRP A 277 -17.57 -4.15 13.04
N ALA A 278 -16.33 -4.59 12.83
CA ALA A 278 -15.45 -4.93 13.93
C ALA A 278 -15.17 -3.69 14.78
N LEU A 279 -15.19 -3.84 16.10
CA LEU A 279 -14.91 -2.78 17.06
C LEU A 279 -13.53 -2.96 17.68
N LEU A 280 -12.96 -1.86 18.16
CA LEU A 280 -11.77 -1.88 18.98
C LEU A 280 -12.00 -2.82 20.19
N PRO A 281 -11.08 -3.76 20.48
CA PRO A 281 -11.14 -4.56 21.69
C PRO A 281 -11.31 -3.69 22.94
N SER A 282 -12.26 -4.07 23.79
CA SER A 282 -12.64 -3.42 25.04
C SER A 282 -11.51 -3.24 26.05
N ARG A 283 -10.47 -4.08 25.96
CA ARG A 283 -9.25 -3.92 26.76
C ARG A 283 -8.45 -2.65 26.41
N PHE A 284 -8.74 -2.03 25.27
CA PHE A 284 -8.20 -0.72 24.89
C PHE A 284 -9.26 0.36 25.10
N PRO A 285 -8.95 1.45 25.83
CA PRO A 285 -9.84 2.59 25.94
C PRO A 285 -10.16 3.18 24.57
N ALA A 286 -11.42 3.52 24.29
CA ALA A 286 -11.75 4.26 23.08
C ALA A 286 -10.99 5.61 23.07
N PRO A 287 -10.34 5.99 21.96
CA PRO A 287 -9.71 7.30 21.86
C PRO A 287 -10.71 8.43 22.05
N THR A 288 -10.30 9.45 22.81
CA THR A 288 -11.11 10.65 23.03
C THR A 288 -10.87 11.74 21.99
N ALA A 289 -9.73 11.69 21.32
CA ALA A 289 -9.35 12.60 20.24
C ALA A 289 -9.31 11.88 18.88
N ALA A 290 -9.53 12.64 17.80
CA ALA A 290 -9.56 12.12 16.43
C ALA A 290 -8.20 11.54 15.98
N ASP A 291 -7.09 12.00 16.57
CA ASP A 291 -5.74 11.52 16.33
C ASP A 291 -5.37 10.27 17.16
N GLY A 292 -6.32 9.70 17.90
CA GLY A 292 -6.08 8.52 18.75
C GLY A 292 -5.62 8.86 20.17
N GLY A 293 -5.31 10.13 20.46
CA GLY A 293 -4.82 10.55 21.77
C GLY A 293 -5.90 10.50 22.87
N PRO A 294 -5.52 10.24 24.14
CA PRO A 294 -4.18 9.84 24.61
C PRO A 294 -3.92 8.32 24.50
N THR A 295 -4.92 7.54 24.06
CA THR A 295 -4.87 6.07 24.05
C THR A 295 -3.76 5.54 23.15
N PHE A 296 -3.59 6.13 21.98
CA PHE A 296 -2.60 5.73 21.00
C PHE A 296 -1.77 6.93 20.55
N ARG A 297 -0.63 6.65 19.93
CA ARG A 297 0.22 7.68 19.31
C ARG A 297 0.54 7.28 17.89
N ALA A 298 0.43 8.22 16.96
CA ALA A 298 0.81 8.00 15.58
C ALA A 298 2.28 7.57 15.50
N HIS A 299 2.53 6.47 14.82
CA HIS A 299 3.87 6.04 14.46
C HIS A 299 4.36 6.82 13.24
N THR A 300 5.67 7.05 13.16
CA THR A 300 6.27 7.86 12.08
C THR A 300 6.23 7.16 10.73
N LYS A 301 6.22 5.83 10.71
CA LYS A 301 6.09 5.02 9.50
C LYS A 301 4.65 4.52 9.36
N PRO A 302 4.01 4.71 8.20
CA PRO A 302 2.77 4.02 7.89
C PRO A 302 3.02 2.53 7.68
N ASP A 303 1.93 1.77 7.53
CA ASP A 303 1.99 0.38 7.12
C ASP A 303 2.28 0.22 5.61
N ASP A 304 2.38 -1.02 5.16
CA ASP A 304 2.81 -1.32 3.79
C ASP A 304 1.76 -0.93 2.74
N VAL A 305 0.53 -0.56 3.16
CA VAL A 305 -0.53 -0.02 2.30
C VAL A 305 -0.72 1.50 2.48
N GLY A 306 0.16 2.15 3.25
CA GLY A 306 0.18 3.61 3.44
C GLY A 306 -0.74 4.14 4.53
N ALA A 307 -1.36 3.29 5.35
CA ALA A 307 -2.18 3.72 6.47
C ALA A 307 -1.31 4.07 7.69
N THR A 308 -1.61 5.18 8.36
CA THR A 308 -0.94 5.55 9.62
C THR A 308 -1.29 4.53 10.70
N VAL A 309 -0.27 3.98 11.35
CA VAL A 309 -0.42 3.02 12.46
C VAL A 309 -0.27 3.71 13.81
N TYR A 310 -1.02 3.24 14.79
CA TYR A 310 -1.12 3.86 16.12
C TYR A 310 -0.85 2.82 17.22
N PRO A 311 0.41 2.50 17.51
CA PRO A 311 0.76 1.65 18.65
C PRO A 311 0.35 2.29 19.99
N LEU A 312 0.36 1.47 21.04
CA LEU A 312 0.22 1.98 22.40
C LEU A 312 1.39 2.91 22.75
N PRO A 313 1.18 3.93 23.59
CA PRO A 313 2.24 4.82 24.07
C PRO A 313 3.42 4.04 24.64
N GLY A 314 4.63 4.31 24.11
CA GLY A 314 5.86 3.66 24.56
C GLY A 314 6.04 2.21 24.08
N SER A 315 5.17 1.70 23.21
CA SER A 315 5.25 0.35 22.65
C SER A 315 5.68 0.36 21.19
N ASP A 316 6.29 -0.74 20.75
CA ASP A 316 6.63 -0.98 19.35
C ASP A 316 5.43 -1.59 18.58
N PRO A 317 5.22 -1.25 17.30
CA PRO A 317 4.16 -1.84 16.48
C PRO A 317 4.23 -3.36 16.31
N SER A 318 5.37 -4.01 16.56
CA SER A 318 5.50 -5.48 16.50
C SER A 318 4.56 -6.20 17.48
N GLY A 319 4.16 -5.55 18.57
CA GLY A 319 3.15 -6.05 19.51
C GLY A 319 1.70 -5.85 19.05
N GLY A 320 1.51 -5.16 17.92
CA GLY A 320 0.22 -4.74 17.40
C GLY A 320 0.04 -3.23 17.44
N PHE A 321 -0.97 -2.76 16.72
CA PHE A 321 -1.25 -1.34 16.53
C PHE A 321 -2.72 -1.09 16.21
N ALA A 322 -3.17 0.12 16.54
CA ALA A 322 -4.48 0.59 16.16
C ALA A 322 -4.46 1.24 14.78
N ILE A 323 -5.61 1.22 14.11
CA ILE A 323 -5.86 1.89 12.84
C ILE A 323 -7.08 2.80 13.00
N PRO A 324 -6.99 4.08 12.58
CA PRO A 324 -8.06 5.05 12.75
C PRO A 324 -9.24 4.76 11.82
N PRO A 325 -10.42 5.31 12.14
CA PRO A 325 -11.57 5.26 11.24
C PRO A 325 -11.34 6.09 9.96
N GLY A 326 -12.19 5.88 8.95
CA GLY A 326 -12.26 6.75 7.77
C GLY A 326 -11.34 6.37 6.61
N LEU A 327 -10.72 5.19 6.66
CA LEU A 327 -9.92 4.67 5.56
C LEU A 327 -10.77 4.36 4.29
N PRO A 328 -10.16 4.29 3.10
CA PRO A 328 -10.88 3.93 1.88
C PRO A 328 -11.40 2.49 1.94
N ALA A 329 -12.42 2.17 1.12
CA ALA A 329 -13.01 0.83 1.06
C ALA A 329 -12.02 -0.25 0.58
N THR A 330 -10.95 0.16 -0.09
CA THR A 330 -9.84 -0.68 -0.55
C THR A 330 -8.85 -1.04 0.57
N ASP A 331 -8.91 -0.39 1.73
CA ASP A 331 -8.11 -0.78 2.90
C ASP A 331 -8.46 -2.22 3.34
N PRO A 332 -7.54 -2.98 3.94
CA PRO A 332 -7.85 -4.30 4.49
C PRO A 332 -8.99 -4.32 5.52
N GLY A 333 -9.18 -3.24 6.29
CA GLY A 333 -10.32 -3.01 7.16
C GLY A 333 -11.59 -2.53 6.43
N SER A 334 -11.53 -2.36 5.11
CA SER A 334 -12.59 -1.94 4.19
C SER A 334 -13.29 -0.63 4.55
N GLY A 335 -12.53 0.31 5.12
CA GLY A 335 -13.06 1.59 5.53
C GLY A 335 -13.98 1.51 6.75
N ASN A 336 -13.64 0.62 7.69
CA ASN A 336 -14.29 0.53 8.99
C ASN A 336 -14.42 1.94 9.62
N PRO A 337 -15.62 2.36 10.04
CA PRO A 337 -15.86 3.66 10.65
C PRO A 337 -15.41 3.72 12.12
N ASN A 338 -14.88 2.62 12.67
CA ASN A 338 -14.39 2.54 14.05
C ASN A 338 -12.86 2.41 14.09
N TRP A 339 -12.29 2.79 15.21
CA TRP A 339 -10.93 2.36 15.55
C TRP A 339 -10.86 0.83 15.60
N THR A 340 -9.77 0.27 15.07
CA THR A 340 -9.55 -1.18 15.04
C THR A 340 -8.18 -1.52 15.60
N TRP A 341 -8.02 -2.73 16.16
CA TRP A 341 -6.74 -3.23 16.64
C TRP A 341 -6.24 -4.41 15.79
N TRP A 342 -4.97 -4.37 15.44
CA TRP A 342 -4.30 -5.36 14.62
C TRP A 342 -3.14 -5.93 15.42
N ALA A 343 -3.07 -7.26 15.55
CA ALA A 343 -2.03 -7.96 16.30
C ALA A 343 -1.31 -8.96 15.38
N PRO A 344 -0.09 -9.42 15.74
CA PRO A 344 0.62 -10.42 14.94
C PRO A 344 -0.28 -11.59 14.58
N ALA A 345 -0.37 -11.90 13.28
CA ALA A 345 -1.25 -12.95 12.80
C ALA A 345 -0.84 -14.32 13.37
N PRO A 346 -1.80 -15.20 13.71
CA PRO A 346 -1.54 -16.53 14.23
C PRO A 346 -0.95 -17.47 13.17
#